data_AF-A0A117LGK0-F1
#
_entry.id   AF-A0A117LGK0-F1
#
_cell.length_a   1.000
_cell.length_b   1.000
_cell.length_c   1.000
_cell.angle_alpha   90.00
_cell.angle_beta   90.00
_cell.angle_gamma   90.00
#
_symmetry.space_group_name_H-M   'P 1'
#
loop_
_entity.id
_entity.type
_entity.pdbx_description
1 polymer ?
#
loop_
_entity_poly.entity_id
_entity_poly.type
_entity_poly.pdbx_seq_one_letter_code
_entity_poly.pdbx_strand_id
1 'polypeptide(L)'
;MSLITANNLSKSFGAQDIFEGISLSIPRGARIALVGSNGVGKTTLIRILIGQDFPNSGVVQQAKELTIGYLPQEASLAARGTLWQTCLEVFSDLIDMEEALKEWMQAMADPDQSEEAVTRYGSLEQAFEQQGGYTYEMCIKQTLSGLGFDEEDFHRPITQLSGGERTRALLAKLLLESPDVMMLDEPTNHLDIEAVEWLESFLKDWDGALVVVSHDRYFLDQVAETIWEMTPALEVYNGNYSTYLAQREERYARRLAEYEAQTAFIEKEQEFIRRNIAGQNTSQAKGRRRRLERLLEDSRLAPPPNEPRRMHINLNTRGRSGDIVLRTHNLEVGYHDEGKPLFSCPDLLLQRQECAAIIGPNGAGKTTFLKTILEKIPPYSGKVTIGASLVIGYFAQAHEGLDPDRTLMMEIDSVSPNMLPAEIRN
;
A
#
# COMPACT_ATOMS: atom_id res chain seq x y z
N MET A 1 -24.79 -4.40 -9.24
CA MET A 1 -24.24 -5.65 -9.84
C MET A 1 -22.80 -5.80 -9.40
N SER A 2 -22.32 -7.03 -9.26
CA SER A 2 -20.91 -7.34 -8.96
C SER A 2 -20.08 -7.20 -10.24
N LEU A 3 -18.94 -6.51 -10.16
CA LEU A 3 -17.97 -6.40 -11.25
C LEU A 3 -17.04 -7.62 -11.29
N ILE A 4 -16.60 -8.08 -10.11
CA ILE A 4 -15.73 -9.25 -9.96
C ILE A 4 -16.27 -10.13 -8.83
N THR A 5 -16.45 -11.42 -9.09
CA THR A 5 -16.87 -12.40 -8.08
C THR A 5 -15.87 -13.54 -8.07
N ALA A 6 -15.41 -13.93 -6.89
CA ALA A 6 -14.55 -15.09 -6.73
C ALA A 6 -15.14 -16.06 -5.72
N ASN A 7 -15.12 -17.35 -6.06
CA ASN A 7 -15.72 -18.40 -5.25
C ASN A 7 -14.69 -19.47 -4.91
N ASN A 8 -14.55 -19.73 -3.60
CA ASN A 8 -13.73 -20.80 -3.02
C ASN A 8 -12.28 -20.81 -3.55
N LEU A 9 -11.65 -19.65 -3.66
CA LEU A 9 -10.27 -19.51 -4.11
C LEU A 9 -9.29 -20.14 -3.12
N SER A 10 -8.31 -20.85 -3.65
CA SER A 10 -7.15 -21.33 -2.90
C SER A 10 -5.88 -21.13 -3.72
N LYS A 11 -4.77 -20.87 -3.02
CA LYS A 11 -3.46 -20.73 -3.63
C LYS A 11 -2.39 -21.31 -2.72
N SER A 12 -1.51 -22.11 -3.32
CA SER A 12 -0.35 -22.69 -2.64
C SER A 12 0.92 -22.55 -3.49
N PHE A 13 2.06 -22.37 -2.81
CA PHE A 13 3.38 -22.36 -3.42
C PHE A 13 4.19 -23.51 -2.83
N GLY A 14 4.43 -24.54 -3.64
CA GLY A 14 5.09 -25.76 -3.18
C GLY A 14 4.27 -26.47 -2.09
N ALA A 15 4.85 -26.60 -0.90
CA ALA A 15 4.20 -27.23 0.25
C ALA A 15 3.49 -26.22 1.19
N GLN A 16 3.52 -24.93 0.88
CA GLN A 16 2.96 -23.89 1.72
C GLN A 16 1.67 -23.34 1.10
N ASP A 17 0.55 -23.58 1.78
CA ASP A 17 -0.73 -22.96 1.44
C ASP A 17 -0.71 -21.50 1.89
N ILE A 18 -1.01 -20.58 0.97
CA ILE A 18 -1.09 -19.16 1.29
C ILE A 18 -2.47 -18.83 1.84
N PHE A 19 -3.52 -19.26 1.13
CA PHE A 19 -4.90 -19.11 1.56
C PHE A 19 -5.80 -20.19 0.96
N GLU A 20 -6.91 -20.47 1.64
CA GLU A 20 -7.87 -21.51 1.23
C GLU A 20 -9.32 -21.03 1.46
N GLY A 21 -10.21 -21.35 0.51
CA GLY A 21 -11.65 -21.14 0.65
C GLY A 21 -12.11 -19.67 0.58
N ILE A 22 -11.31 -18.77 0.02
CA ILE A 22 -11.67 -17.35 -0.06
C ILE A 22 -12.80 -17.15 -1.07
N SER A 23 -13.92 -16.57 -0.63
CA SER A 23 -15.02 -16.16 -1.50
C SER A 23 -15.32 -14.69 -1.27
N LEU A 24 -15.39 -13.91 -2.35
CA LEU A 24 -15.50 -12.45 -2.29
C LEU A 24 -16.24 -11.90 -3.52
N SER A 25 -16.76 -10.70 -3.39
CA SER A 25 -17.38 -9.96 -4.49
C SER A 25 -17.02 -8.49 -4.42
N ILE A 26 -16.67 -7.89 -5.56
CA ILE A 26 -16.40 -6.47 -5.73
C ILE A 26 -17.61 -5.85 -6.44
N PRO A 27 -18.52 -5.17 -5.71
CA PRO A 27 -19.62 -4.45 -6.33
C PRO A 27 -19.13 -3.20 -7.08
N ARG A 28 -19.96 -2.67 -7.98
CA ARG A 28 -19.71 -1.37 -8.60
C ARG A 28 -19.66 -0.26 -7.54
N GLY A 29 -18.71 0.65 -7.67
CA GLY A 29 -18.50 1.76 -6.71
C GLY A 29 -17.98 1.32 -5.34
N ALA A 30 -17.52 0.07 -5.19
CA ALA A 30 -17.04 -0.43 -3.91
C ALA A 30 -15.75 0.28 -3.49
N ARG A 31 -15.63 0.59 -2.19
CA ARG A 31 -14.39 1.12 -1.58
C ARG A 31 -13.82 0.11 -0.59
N ILE A 32 -12.94 -0.75 -1.09
CA ILE A 32 -12.47 -1.91 -0.36
C ILE A 32 -11.00 -1.72 -0.01
N ALA A 33 -10.65 -1.90 1.25
CA ALA A 33 -9.26 -1.97 1.67
C ALA A 33 -8.89 -3.38 2.13
N LEU A 34 -7.83 -3.93 1.55
CA LEU A 34 -7.29 -5.25 1.86
C LEU A 34 -6.14 -5.11 2.86
N VAL A 35 -6.38 -5.51 4.11
CA VAL A 35 -5.43 -5.43 5.22
C VAL A 35 -5.02 -6.83 5.66
N GLY A 36 -3.80 -7.00 6.15
CA GLY A 36 -3.30 -8.29 6.62
C GLY A 36 -1.79 -8.26 6.86
N SER A 37 -1.27 -9.31 7.50
CA SER A 37 0.17 -9.42 7.73
C SER A 37 0.96 -9.55 6.41
N ASN A 38 2.26 -9.27 6.46
CA ASN A 38 3.13 -9.48 5.30
C ASN A 38 3.27 -10.99 5.04
N GLY A 39 3.28 -11.37 3.76
CA GLY A 39 3.35 -12.77 3.35
C GLY A 39 2.04 -13.57 3.41
N VAL A 40 0.92 -12.96 3.81
CA VAL A 40 -0.40 -13.64 3.83
C VAL A 40 -1.02 -13.83 2.43
N GLY A 41 -0.45 -13.21 1.40
CA GLY A 41 -0.92 -13.35 0.02
C GLY A 41 -1.77 -12.21 -0.54
N LYS A 42 -1.74 -10.99 0.05
CA LYS A 42 -2.49 -9.82 -0.44
C LYS A 42 -2.24 -9.53 -1.92
N THR A 43 -0.97 -9.34 -2.29
CA THR A 43 -0.54 -9.13 -3.69
C THR A 43 -0.89 -10.33 -4.57
N THR A 44 -0.78 -11.55 -4.06
CA THR A 44 -1.15 -12.77 -4.78
C THR A 44 -2.66 -12.81 -5.09
N LEU A 45 -3.50 -12.42 -4.12
CA LEU A 45 -4.95 -12.34 -4.31
C LEU A 45 -5.29 -11.31 -5.39
N ILE A 46 -4.69 -10.12 -5.34
CA ILE A 46 -4.87 -9.10 -6.39
C ILE A 46 -4.49 -9.65 -7.76
N ARG A 47 -3.31 -10.27 -7.90
CA ARG A 47 -2.85 -10.88 -9.16
C ARG A 47 -3.82 -11.93 -9.70
N ILE A 48 -4.43 -12.71 -8.83
CA ILE A 48 -5.46 -13.69 -9.22
C ILE A 48 -6.74 -12.99 -9.71
N LEU A 49 -7.17 -11.93 -9.02
CA LEU A 49 -8.39 -11.19 -9.40
C LEU A 49 -8.25 -10.49 -10.76
N ILE A 50 -7.05 -10.00 -11.09
CA ILE A 50 -6.75 -9.35 -12.38
C ILE A 50 -6.32 -10.34 -13.47
N GLY A 51 -6.26 -11.64 -13.18
CA GLY A 51 -5.91 -12.68 -14.14
C GLY A 51 -4.41 -12.78 -14.49
N GLN A 52 -3.53 -12.14 -13.73
CA GLN A 52 -2.07 -12.27 -13.87
C GLN A 52 -1.52 -13.55 -13.21
N ASP A 53 -2.28 -14.17 -12.31
CA ASP A 53 -1.97 -15.45 -11.69
C ASP A 53 -3.22 -16.32 -11.60
N PHE A 54 -3.06 -17.64 -11.43
CA PHE A 54 -4.16 -18.60 -11.43
C PHE A 54 -4.32 -19.25 -10.05
N PRO A 55 -5.57 -19.44 -9.57
CA PRO A 55 -5.82 -20.17 -8.34
C PRO A 55 -5.63 -21.68 -8.54
N ASN A 56 -5.28 -22.41 -7.47
CA ASN A 56 -5.21 -23.87 -7.49
C ASN A 56 -6.62 -24.50 -7.49
N SER A 57 -7.57 -23.87 -6.82
CA SER A 57 -8.98 -24.22 -6.87
C SER A 57 -9.85 -22.98 -6.69
N GLY A 58 -11.12 -23.09 -7.08
CA GLY A 58 -12.05 -21.95 -7.15
C GLY A 58 -12.07 -21.29 -8.53
N VAL A 59 -12.95 -20.30 -8.69
CA VAL A 59 -13.16 -19.59 -9.97
C VAL A 59 -13.31 -18.11 -9.71
N VAL A 60 -12.68 -17.29 -10.57
CA VAL A 60 -12.90 -15.85 -10.67
C VAL A 60 -13.77 -15.58 -11.90
N GLN A 61 -14.82 -14.80 -11.72
CA GLN A 61 -15.72 -14.33 -12.77
C GLN A 61 -15.70 -12.81 -12.79
N GLN A 62 -15.52 -12.24 -13.99
CA GLN A 62 -15.52 -10.80 -14.22
C GLN A 62 -16.72 -10.42 -15.10
N ALA A 63 -17.22 -9.21 -14.94
CA ALA A 63 -18.23 -8.64 -15.83
C ALA A 63 -17.71 -8.53 -17.27
N LYS A 64 -18.61 -8.51 -18.25
CA LYS A 64 -18.22 -8.33 -19.66
C LYS A 64 -17.68 -6.92 -19.87
N GLU A 65 -16.66 -6.79 -20.73
CA GLU A 65 -16.03 -5.51 -21.11
C GLU A 65 -15.45 -4.72 -19.93
N LEU A 66 -15.10 -5.41 -18.84
CA LEU A 66 -14.54 -4.79 -17.65
C LEU A 66 -13.10 -4.32 -17.90
N THR A 67 -12.84 -3.04 -17.63
CA THR A 67 -11.47 -2.50 -17.58
C THR A 67 -10.94 -2.53 -16.14
N ILE A 68 -9.75 -3.10 -15.95
CA ILE A 68 -9.12 -3.19 -14.63
C ILE A 68 -7.74 -2.54 -14.69
N GLY A 69 -7.55 -1.52 -13.86
CA GLY A 69 -6.26 -0.92 -13.60
C GLY A 69 -5.57 -1.54 -12.39
N TYR A 70 -4.26 -1.76 -12.48
CA TYR A 70 -3.46 -2.29 -11.38
C TYR A 70 -2.16 -1.51 -11.18
N LEU A 71 -1.94 -1.02 -9.97
CA LEU A 71 -0.66 -0.47 -9.51
C LEU A 71 0.06 -1.50 -8.65
N PRO A 72 1.19 -2.09 -9.11
CA PRO A 72 2.01 -2.97 -8.29
C PRO A 72 2.86 -2.19 -7.28
N GLN A 73 3.21 -2.84 -6.16
CA GLN A 73 4.08 -2.28 -5.12
C GLN A 73 5.46 -1.84 -5.65
N GLU A 74 6.04 -2.61 -6.57
CA GLU A 74 7.26 -2.24 -7.28
C GLU A 74 6.93 -2.05 -8.77
N ALA A 75 6.84 -0.79 -9.19
CA ALA A 75 6.54 -0.45 -10.56
C ALA A 75 7.81 -0.38 -11.40
N SER A 76 7.89 -1.20 -12.46
CA SER A 76 8.81 -0.97 -13.57
C SER A 76 8.04 -0.39 -14.75
N LEU A 77 8.10 0.94 -14.92
CA LEU A 77 7.60 1.56 -16.14
C LEU A 77 8.57 1.26 -17.29
N ALA A 78 8.21 0.32 -18.16
CA ALA A 78 8.98 0.01 -19.38
C ALA A 78 8.59 0.94 -20.56
N ALA A 79 8.10 2.14 -20.27
CA ALA A 79 7.69 3.08 -21.29
C ALA A 79 8.89 3.84 -21.86
N ARG A 80 8.84 4.10 -23.17
CA ARG A 80 9.82 4.93 -23.88
C ARG A 80 9.24 6.34 -24.01
N GLY A 81 10.11 7.34 -23.92
CA GLY A 81 9.70 8.74 -24.05
C GLY A 81 9.67 9.49 -22.72
N THR A 82 8.95 10.60 -22.74
CA THR A 82 8.82 11.52 -21.60
C THR A 82 7.59 11.19 -20.76
N LEU A 83 7.58 11.66 -19.51
CA LEU A 83 6.42 11.54 -18.62
C LEU A 83 5.13 12.04 -19.29
N TRP A 84 5.19 13.22 -19.91
CA TRP A 84 4.07 13.83 -20.62
C TRP A 84 3.55 12.95 -21.76
N GLN A 85 4.45 12.40 -22.58
CA GLN A 85 4.06 11.53 -23.69
C GLN A 85 3.33 10.28 -23.21
N THR A 86 3.79 9.66 -22.13
CA THR A 86 3.13 8.47 -21.56
C THR A 86 1.74 8.77 -21.00
N CYS A 87 1.50 9.99 -20.50
CA CYS A 87 0.16 10.43 -20.11
C CYS A 87 -0.71 10.76 -21.33
N LEU A 88 -0.15 11.35 -22.39
CA LEU A 88 -0.86 11.60 -23.65
C LEU A 88 -1.33 10.32 -24.34
N GLU A 89 -0.55 9.23 -24.25
CA GLU A 89 -0.92 7.93 -24.80
C GLU A 89 -2.27 7.41 -24.30
N VAL A 90 -2.69 7.80 -23.08
CA VAL A 90 -4.00 7.44 -22.52
C VAL A 90 -5.15 8.07 -23.31
N PHE A 91 -4.90 9.23 -23.92
CA PHE A 91 -5.87 10.01 -24.67
C PHE A 91 -5.62 9.90 -26.19
N SER A 92 -4.97 8.83 -26.67
CA SER A 92 -4.70 8.63 -28.10
C SER A 92 -5.97 8.76 -28.95
N ASP A 93 -7.07 8.18 -28.48
CA ASP A 93 -8.35 8.22 -29.19
C ASP A 93 -8.88 9.66 -29.31
N LEU A 94 -8.71 10.49 -28.27
CA LEU A 94 -9.07 11.91 -28.32
C LEU A 94 -8.16 12.70 -29.27
N ILE A 95 -6.86 12.41 -29.25
CA ILE A 95 -5.89 13.07 -30.15
C ILE A 95 -6.22 12.73 -31.61
N ASP A 96 -6.53 11.47 -31.90
CA ASP A 96 -6.96 11.01 -33.23
C ASP A 96 -8.28 11.70 -33.65
N MET A 97 -9.24 11.86 -32.72
CA MET A 97 -10.46 12.64 -32.98
C MET A 97 -10.16 14.12 -33.27
N GLU A 98 -9.22 14.73 -32.56
CA GLU A 98 -8.80 16.12 -32.78
C GLU A 98 -8.17 16.32 -34.16
N GLU A 99 -7.32 15.37 -34.59
CA GLU A 99 -6.75 15.36 -35.95
C GLU A 99 -7.84 15.17 -37.01
N ALA A 100 -8.76 14.21 -36.82
CA ALA A 100 -9.88 14.00 -37.72
C ALA A 100 -10.81 15.23 -37.81
N LEU A 101 -11.03 15.96 -36.71
CA LEU A 101 -11.78 17.22 -36.72
C LEU A 101 -11.10 18.28 -37.60
N LYS A 102 -9.76 18.38 -37.56
CA LYS A 102 -8.99 19.28 -38.42
C LYS A 102 -9.10 18.89 -39.89
N GLU A 103 -9.08 17.59 -40.20
CA GLU A 103 -9.27 17.08 -41.56
C GLU A 103 -10.67 17.38 -42.10
N TRP A 104 -11.73 17.08 -41.34
CA TRP A 104 -13.10 17.36 -41.75
C TRP A 104 -13.37 18.86 -41.90
N MET A 105 -12.77 19.69 -41.03
CA MET A 105 -12.84 21.14 -41.15
C MET A 105 -12.22 21.64 -42.47
N GLN A 106 -11.12 21.03 -42.93
CA GLN A 106 -10.55 21.34 -44.24
C GLN A 106 -11.43 20.83 -45.39
N ALA A 107 -12.01 19.64 -45.26
CA ALA A 107 -12.91 19.06 -46.27
C ALA A 107 -14.20 19.89 -46.47
N MET A 108 -14.66 20.62 -45.45
CA MET A 108 -15.78 21.56 -45.60
C MET A 108 -15.49 22.72 -46.57
N ALA A 109 -14.22 23.03 -46.82
CA ALA A 109 -13.83 24.05 -47.79
C ALA A 109 -14.01 23.57 -49.25
N ASP A 110 -14.18 22.26 -49.48
CA ASP A 110 -14.47 21.67 -50.79
C ASP A 110 -15.99 21.64 -51.04
N PRO A 111 -16.50 22.39 -52.05
CA PRO A 111 -17.93 22.43 -52.38
C PRO A 111 -18.54 21.05 -52.68
N ASP A 112 -17.75 20.10 -53.18
CA ASP A 112 -18.23 18.77 -53.58
C ASP A 112 -18.41 17.82 -52.38
N GLN A 113 -17.80 18.12 -51.23
CA GLN A 113 -17.83 17.29 -50.01
C GLN A 113 -18.48 17.97 -48.80
N SER A 114 -18.90 19.23 -48.97
CA SER A 114 -19.45 20.11 -47.92
C SER A 114 -20.54 19.46 -47.06
N GLU A 115 -21.55 18.82 -47.64
CA GLU A 115 -22.73 18.33 -46.89
C GLU A 115 -22.41 17.11 -46.00
N GLU A 116 -21.59 16.18 -46.52
CA GLU A 116 -21.12 15.04 -45.74
C GLU A 116 -20.11 15.46 -44.66
N ALA A 117 -19.17 16.34 -45.02
CA ALA A 117 -18.16 16.85 -44.09
C ALA A 117 -18.79 17.57 -42.88
N VAL A 118 -19.83 18.40 -43.10
CA VAL A 118 -20.57 19.08 -42.02
C VAL A 118 -21.22 18.07 -41.07
N THR A 119 -21.85 17.03 -41.60
CA THR A 119 -22.53 16.01 -40.78
C THR A 119 -21.55 15.19 -39.95
N ARG A 120 -20.42 14.78 -40.56
CA ARG A 120 -19.37 14.00 -39.90
C ARG A 120 -18.66 14.82 -38.82
N TYR A 121 -18.33 16.08 -39.12
CA TYR A 121 -17.72 16.98 -38.16
C TYR A 121 -18.61 17.21 -36.94
N GLY A 122 -19.89 17.55 -37.13
CA GLY A 122 -20.78 17.81 -35.99
C GLY A 122 -20.96 16.61 -35.06
N SER A 123 -21.02 15.40 -35.63
CA SER A 123 -21.09 14.16 -34.83
C SER A 123 -19.80 13.90 -34.06
N LEU A 124 -18.65 14.16 -34.70
CA LEU A 124 -17.33 13.96 -34.11
C LEU A 124 -17.01 15.02 -33.05
N GLU A 125 -17.39 16.27 -33.27
CA GLU A 125 -17.22 17.40 -32.34
C GLU A 125 -17.99 17.13 -31.06
N GLN A 126 -19.26 16.69 -31.19
CA GLN A 126 -20.07 16.31 -30.03
C GLN A 126 -19.45 15.14 -29.25
N ALA A 127 -18.91 14.13 -29.92
CA ALA A 127 -18.24 13.01 -29.26
C ALA A 127 -16.95 13.44 -28.56
N PHE A 128 -16.14 14.28 -29.21
CA PHE A 128 -14.91 14.86 -28.68
C PHE A 128 -15.17 15.71 -27.45
N GLU A 129 -16.18 16.57 -27.47
CA GLU A 129 -16.58 17.39 -26.31
C GLU A 129 -17.06 16.51 -25.15
N GLN A 130 -17.91 15.50 -25.42
CA GLN A 130 -18.43 14.59 -24.39
C GLN A 130 -17.34 13.78 -23.68
N GLN A 131 -16.27 13.42 -24.40
CA GLN A 131 -15.14 12.67 -23.86
C GLN A 131 -14.06 13.58 -23.23
N GLY A 132 -14.30 14.90 -23.15
CA GLY A 132 -13.37 15.83 -22.49
C GLY A 132 -12.18 16.26 -23.37
N GLY A 133 -12.35 16.24 -24.69
CA GLY A 133 -11.34 16.60 -25.68
C GLY A 133 -10.71 17.99 -25.51
N TYR A 134 -11.40 18.95 -24.91
CA TYR A 134 -10.82 20.29 -24.63
C TYR A 134 -10.09 20.37 -23.29
N THR A 135 -10.19 19.34 -22.46
CA THR A 135 -9.71 19.34 -21.07
C THR A 135 -8.62 18.31 -20.79
N TYR A 136 -8.34 17.36 -21.70
CA TYR A 136 -7.39 16.27 -21.44
C TYR A 136 -5.99 16.77 -21.02
N GLU A 137 -5.45 17.80 -21.69
CA GLU A 137 -4.15 18.37 -21.30
C GLU A 137 -4.17 18.97 -19.89
N MET A 138 -5.28 19.63 -19.52
CA MET A 138 -5.46 20.20 -18.18
C MET A 138 -5.55 19.09 -17.13
N CYS A 139 -6.29 18.02 -17.42
CA CYS A 139 -6.40 16.85 -16.57
C CYS A 139 -5.02 16.19 -16.35
N ILE A 140 -4.20 16.06 -17.40
CA ILE A 140 -2.83 15.54 -17.25
C ILE A 140 -2.02 16.44 -16.32
N LYS A 141 -2.01 17.75 -16.55
CA LYS A 141 -1.27 18.70 -15.70
C LYS A 141 -1.72 18.66 -14.24
N GLN A 142 -3.03 18.60 -14.01
CA GLN A 142 -3.60 18.53 -12.65
C GLN A 142 -3.20 17.23 -11.95
N THR A 143 -3.30 16.08 -12.63
CA THR A 143 -2.91 14.78 -12.07
C THR A 143 -1.42 14.71 -11.76
N LEU A 144 -0.56 15.17 -12.68
CA LEU A 144 0.89 15.17 -12.45
C LEU A 144 1.30 16.12 -11.33
N SER A 145 0.75 17.34 -11.31
CA SER A 145 1.03 18.32 -10.26
C SER A 145 0.52 17.82 -8.90
N GLY A 146 -0.67 17.22 -8.85
CA GLY A 146 -1.25 16.65 -7.64
C GLY A 146 -0.45 15.48 -7.05
N LEU A 147 0.28 14.74 -7.89
CA LEU A 147 1.21 13.70 -7.47
C LEU A 147 2.63 14.21 -7.15
N GLY A 148 2.82 15.53 -7.17
CA GLY A 148 4.07 16.20 -6.81
C GLY A 148 5.15 16.13 -7.90
N PHE A 149 4.77 16.28 -9.17
CA PHE A 149 5.69 16.55 -10.29
C PHE A 149 5.67 18.03 -10.65
N ASP A 150 6.84 18.59 -10.93
CA ASP A 150 6.97 19.95 -11.45
C ASP A 150 6.84 19.97 -12.99
N GLU A 151 6.53 21.12 -13.59
CA GLU A 151 6.42 21.24 -15.05
C GLU A 151 7.72 20.85 -15.79
N GLU A 152 8.87 21.06 -15.14
CA GLU A 152 10.18 20.63 -15.66
C GLU A 152 10.28 19.10 -15.78
N ASP A 153 9.58 18.36 -14.90
CA ASP A 153 9.59 16.90 -14.90
C ASP A 153 8.76 16.29 -16.03
N PHE A 154 7.79 17.03 -16.57
CA PHE A 154 6.88 16.52 -17.60
C PHE A 154 7.64 16.10 -18.86
N HIS A 155 8.72 16.82 -19.18
CA HIS A 155 9.55 16.57 -20.35
C HIS A 155 10.76 15.68 -20.07
N ARG A 156 10.95 15.21 -18.82
CA ARG A 156 12.05 14.31 -18.48
C ARG A 156 11.77 12.91 -19.04
N PRO A 157 12.80 12.22 -19.57
CA PRO A 157 12.68 10.81 -19.93
C PRO A 157 12.37 9.95 -18.70
N ILE A 158 11.45 8.99 -18.85
CA ILE A 158 11.04 8.07 -17.78
C ILE A 158 12.23 7.26 -17.22
N THR A 159 13.21 6.96 -18.08
CA THR A 159 14.43 6.24 -17.69
C THR A 159 15.30 7.03 -16.70
N GLN A 160 15.16 8.36 -16.65
CA GLN A 160 15.90 9.23 -15.71
C GLN A 160 15.15 9.45 -14.39
N LEU A 161 13.90 9.01 -14.29
CA LEU A 161 13.13 9.06 -13.05
C LEU A 161 13.65 7.98 -12.07
N SER A 162 13.68 8.34 -10.79
CA SER A 162 13.90 7.43 -9.67
C SER A 162 12.78 6.38 -9.56
N GLY A 163 13.00 5.28 -8.83
CA GLY A 163 12.00 4.22 -8.67
C GLY A 163 10.67 4.73 -8.08
N GLY A 164 10.73 5.66 -7.11
CA GLY A 164 9.55 6.30 -6.55
C GLY A 164 8.82 7.18 -7.57
N GLU A 165 9.54 8.04 -8.30
CA GLU A 165 8.97 8.85 -9.39
C GLU A 165 8.34 7.98 -10.50
N ARG A 166 8.95 6.84 -10.86
CA ARG A 166 8.34 5.92 -11.85
C ARG A 166 7.04 5.30 -11.35
N THR A 167 6.95 4.98 -10.06
CA THR A 167 5.73 4.48 -9.44
C THR A 167 4.64 5.55 -9.44
N ARG A 168 4.99 6.80 -9.10
CA ARG A 168 4.09 7.95 -9.20
C ARG A 168 3.62 8.21 -10.63
N ALA A 169 4.50 8.07 -11.62
CA ALA A 169 4.16 8.19 -13.04
C ALA A 169 3.19 7.09 -13.50
N LEU A 170 3.40 5.84 -13.05
CA LEU A 170 2.46 4.74 -13.33
C LEU A 170 1.09 5.01 -12.69
N LEU A 171 1.08 5.48 -11.45
CA LEU A 171 -0.15 5.89 -10.77
C LEU A 171 -0.85 7.00 -11.56
N ALA A 172 -0.14 8.04 -11.98
CA ALA A 172 -0.71 9.12 -12.79
C ALA A 172 -1.39 8.58 -14.07
N LYS A 173 -0.70 7.71 -14.81
CA LYS A 173 -1.25 7.05 -15.99
C LYS A 173 -2.54 6.29 -15.66
N LEU A 174 -2.51 5.50 -14.58
CA LEU A 174 -3.65 4.70 -14.13
C LEU A 174 -4.87 5.55 -13.72
N LEU A 175 -4.63 6.69 -13.06
CA LEU A 175 -5.69 7.61 -12.68
C LEU A 175 -6.33 8.27 -13.92
N LEU A 176 -5.52 8.60 -14.93
CA LEU A 176 -6.00 9.18 -16.19
C LEU A 176 -6.77 8.16 -17.05
N GLU A 177 -6.38 6.88 -17.02
CA GLU A 177 -7.09 5.79 -17.73
C GLU A 177 -8.51 5.58 -17.18
N SER A 178 -8.75 5.95 -15.92
CA SER A 178 -10.05 5.85 -15.24
C SER A 178 -10.80 4.52 -15.50
N PRO A 179 -10.21 3.37 -15.15
CA PRO A 179 -10.80 2.03 -15.39
C PRO A 179 -12.11 1.81 -14.60
N ASP A 180 -12.82 0.71 -14.82
CA ASP A 180 -14.01 0.36 -14.02
C ASP A 180 -13.64 -0.11 -12.60
N VAL A 181 -12.48 -0.77 -12.48
CA VAL A 181 -11.92 -1.26 -11.22
C VAL A 181 -10.46 -0.86 -11.13
N MET A 182 -10.08 -0.28 -10.00
CA MET A 182 -8.69 0.08 -9.71
C MET A 182 -8.20 -0.74 -8.52
N MET A 183 -7.06 -1.41 -8.71
CA MET A 183 -6.40 -2.19 -7.68
C MET A 183 -5.04 -1.56 -7.38
N LEU A 184 -4.85 -1.06 -6.15
CA LEU A 184 -3.65 -0.33 -5.76
C LEU A 184 -2.89 -1.06 -4.66
N ASP A 185 -1.64 -1.46 -4.92
CA ASP A 185 -0.78 -2.12 -3.93
C ASP A 185 0.24 -1.12 -3.36
N GLU A 186 0.00 -0.64 -2.14
CA GLU A 186 0.74 0.40 -1.42
C GLU A 186 0.92 1.72 -2.20
N PRO A 187 -0.17 2.38 -2.65
CA PRO A 187 -0.10 3.58 -3.49
C PRO A 187 0.45 4.82 -2.77
N THR A 188 0.40 4.84 -1.43
CA THR A 188 0.92 5.96 -0.62
C THR A 188 2.43 5.92 -0.45
N ASN A 189 3.08 4.82 -0.86
CA ASN A 189 4.54 4.74 -0.82
C ASN A 189 5.16 5.80 -1.73
N HIS A 190 6.19 6.47 -1.22
CA HIS A 190 6.91 7.52 -1.94
C HIS A 190 6.08 8.78 -2.27
N LEU A 191 4.85 8.90 -1.78
CA LEU A 191 4.10 10.15 -1.79
C LEU A 191 4.44 10.98 -0.55
N ASP A 192 4.48 12.30 -0.70
CA ASP A 192 4.47 13.21 0.43
C ASP A 192 3.03 13.49 0.89
N ILE A 193 2.89 14.22 1.99
CA ILE A 193 1.59 14.43 2.65
C ILE A 193 0.60 15.13 1.70
N GLU A 194 1.07 16.14 0.95
CA GLU A 194 0.23 16.88 0.00
C GLU A 194 -0.26 15.97 -1.14
N ALA A 195 0.63 15.13 -1.70
CA ALA A 195 0.23 14.18 -2.73
C ALA A 195 -0.70 13.07 -2.21
N VAL A 196 -0.54 12.64 -0.96
CA VAL A 196 -1.48 11.68 -0.32
C VAL A 196 -2.86 12.33 -0.17
N GLU A 197 -2.96 13.54 0.36
CA GLU A 197 -4.23 14.26 0.52
C GLU A 197 -4.93 14.52 -0.82
N TRP A 198 -4.16 14.85 -1.86
CA TRP A 198 -4.68 14.98 -3.22
C TRP A 198 -5.22 13.64 -3.76
N LEU A 199 -4.46 12.55 -3.60
CA LEU A 199 -4.87 11.22 -4.02
C LEU A 199 -6.14 10.75 -3.29
N GLU A 200 -6.24 11.01 -1.98
CA GLU A 200 -7.44 10.71 -1.20
C GLU A 200 -8.67 11.41 -1.77
N SER A 201 -8.53 12.70 -2.11
CA SER A 201 -9.60 13.51 -2.67
C SER A 201 -10.01 12.99 -4.06
N PHE A 202 -9.03 12.72 -4.93
CA PHE A 202 -9.28 12.14 -6.25
C PHE A 202 -10.03 10.81 -6.17
N LEU A 203 -9.56 9.90 -5.30
CA LEU A 203 -10.15 8.57 -5.18
C LEU A 203 -11.55 8.62 -4.60
N LYS A 204 -11.87 9.56 -3.70
CA LYS A 204 -13.23 9.75 -3.17
C LYS A 204 -14.23 10.16 -4.24
N ASP A 205 -13.82 11.05 -5.15
CA ASP A 205 -14.69 11.61 -6.19
C ASP A 205 -14.85 10.67 -7.42
N TRP A 206 -13.96 9.69 -7.58
CA TRP A 206 -13.98 8.77 -8.72
C TRP A 206 -15.03 7.65 -8.60
N ASP A 207 -15.95 7.50 -9.55
CA ASP A 207 -17.12 6.59 -9.44
C ASP A 207 -16.84 5.08 -9.61
N GLY A 208 -15.60 4.68 -9.89
CA GLY A 208 -15.22 3.28 -10.09
C GLY A 208 -15.12 2.47 -8.79
N ALA A 209 -14.88 1.16 -8.93
CA ALA A 209 -14.62 0.31 -7.76
C ALA A 209 -13.13 0.30 -7.40
N LEU A 210 -12.81 0.55 -6.14
CA LEU A 210 -11.45 0.62 -5.63
C LEU A 210 -11.16 -0.56 -4.69
N VAL A 211 -10.04 -1.25 -4.93
CA VAL A 211 -9.42 -2.19 -3.99
C VAL A 211 -8.02 -1.68 -3.68
N VAL A 212 -7.76 -1.33 -2.42
CA VAL A 212 -6.45 -0.81 -2.01
C VAL A 212 -5.81 -1.65 -0.93
N VAL A 213 -4.53 -1.98 -1.09
CA VAL A 213 -3.66 -2.49 -0.04
C VAL A 213 -2.82 -1.32 0.43
N SER A 214 -2.89 -0.98 1.71
CA SER A 214 -2.05 0.06 2.29
C SER A 214 -1.78 -0.24 3.76
N HIS A 215 -0.60 0.14 4.22
CA HIS A 215 -0.29 0.22 5.65
C HIS A 215 -0.63 1.58 6.28
N ASP A 216 -1.02 2.58 5.48
CA ASP A 216 -1.38 3.90 5.95
C ASP A 216 -2.81 3.93 6.51
N ARG A 217 -2.91 4.06 7.83
CA ARG A 217 -4.19 4.05 8.55
C ARG A 217 -5.05 5.27 8.25
N TYR A 218 -4.44 6.43 8.04
CA TYR A 218 -5.19 7.66 7.78
C TYR A 218 -5.81 7.60 6.38
N PHE A 219 -5.01 7.21 5.40
CA PHE A 219 -5.47 6.99 4.03
C PHE A 219 -6.63 5.98 3.97
N LEU A 220 -6.48 4.82 4.62
CA LEU A 220 -7.54 3.82 4.67
C LEU A 220 -8.80 4.30 5.37
N ASP A 221 -8.68 5.13 6.41
CA ASP A 221 -9.82 5.68 7.13
C ASP A 221 -10.63 6.67 6.27
N GLN A 222 -9.96 7.37 5.35
CA GLN A 222 -10.56 8.35 4.45
C GLN A 222 -11.19 7.72 3.20
N VAL A 223 -10.55 6.69 2.64
CA VAL A 223 -10.92 6.16 1.31
C VAL A 223 -11.77 4.90 1.39
N ALA A 224 -11.62 4.07 2.43
CA ALA A 224 -12.27 2.76 2.50
C ALA A 224 -13.62 2.80 3.22
N GLU A 225 -14.60 2.08 2.68
CA GLU A 225 -15.92 1.85 3.30
C GLU A 225 -16.09 0.39 3.75
N THR A 226 -15.22 -0.51 3.29
CA THR A 226 -15.22 -1.93 3.65
C THR A 226 -13.78 -2.38 3.83
N ILE A 227 -13.49 -3.05 4.94
CA ILE A 227 -12.18 -3.65 5.20
C ILE A 227 -12.27 -5.16 4.98
N TRP A 228 -11.38 -5.66 4.13
CA TRP A 228 -11.09 -7.07 3.97
C TRP A 228 -9.84 -7.41 4.77
N GLU A 229 -10.01 -8.08 5.91
CA GLU A 229 -8.89 -8.60 6.69
C GLU A 229 -8.52 -9.98 6.17
N MET A 230 -7.32 -10.07 5.59
CA MET A 230 -6.75 -11.32 5.12
C MET A 230 -5.84 -11.91 6.20
N THR A 231 -6.30 -13.03 6.74
CA THR A 231 -5.52 -14.04 7.42
C THR A 231 -5.42 -15.25 6.46
N PRO A 232 -5.10 -16.49 6.87
CA PRO A 232 -5.33 -17.66 6.00
C PRO A 232 -6.79 -17.76 5.48
N ALA A 233 -7.73 -17.06 6.12
CA ALA A 233 -9.09 -16.80 5.64
C ALA A 233 -9.34 -15.29 5.44
N LEU A 234 -10.35 -14.94 4.63
CA LEU A 234 -10.79 -13.57 4.41
C LEU A 234 -11.99 -13.22 5.30
N GLU A 235 -11.87 -12.18 6.12
CA GLU A 235 -12.97 -11.63 6.90
C GLU A 235 -13.37 -10.24 6.41
N VAL A 236 -14.67 -9.98 6.38
CA VAL A 236 -15.23 -8.69 5.94
C VAL A 236 -15.74 -7.89 7.13
N TYR A 237 -15.38 -6.60 7.14
CA TYR A 237 -15.81 -5.60 8.10
C TYR A 237 -16.36 -4.39 7.35
N ASN A 238 -17.49 -3.87 7.81
CA ASN A 238 -18.13 -2.72 7.19
C ASN A 238 -17.74 -1.44 7.94
N GLY A 239 -17.45 -0.38 7.20
CA GLY A 239 -16.97 0.90 7.71
C GLY A 239 -15.49 1.14 7.40
N ASN A 240 -15.02 2.30 7.85
CA ASN A 240 -13.64 2.74 7.70
C ASN A 240 -12.67 1.98 8.62
N TYR A 241 -11.38 2.30 8.51
CA TYR A 241 -10.32 1.63 9.27
C TYR A 241 -10.52 1.70 10.80
N SER A 242 -10.94 2.86 11.31
CA SER A 242 -11.19 3.06 12.75
C SER A 242 -12.33 2.18 13.26
N THR A 243 -13.41 2.09 12.48
CA THR A 243 -14.57 1.24 12.79
C THR A 243 -14.18 -0.23 12.74
N TYR A 244 -13.36 -0.62 11.76
CA TYR A 244 -12.81 -1.97 11.66
C TYR A 244 -12.02 -2.37 12.90
N LEU A 245 -11.14 -1.50 13.44
CA LEU A 245 -10.37 -1.81 14.65
C LEU A 245 -11.29 -2.13 15.84
N ALA A 246 -12.35 -1.35 16.03
CA ALA A 246 -13.31 -1.57 17.11
C ALA A 246 -14.10 -2.88 16.90
N GLN A 247 -14.59 -3.14 15.69
CA GLN A 247 -15.28 -4.39 15.35
C GLN A 247 -14.38 -5.62 15.53
N ARG A 248 -13.10 -5.50 15.17
CA ARG A 248 -12.12 -6.57 15.31
C ARG A 248 -11.87 -6.90 16.77
N GLU A 249 -11.70 -5.89 17.63
CA GLU A 249 -11.53 -6.08 19.07
C GLU A 249 -12.76 -6.73 19.71
N GLU A 250 -13.97 -6.28 19.35
CA GLU A 250 -15.22 -6.87 19.83
C GLU A 250 -15.38 -8.34 19.38
N ARG A 251 -15.13 -8.63 18.10
CA ARG A 251 -15.17 -10.01 17.58
C ARG A 251 -14.13 -10.90 18.26
N TYR A 252 -12.92 -10.38 18.49
CA TYR A 252 -11.88 -11.11 19.19
C TYR A 252 -12.29 -11.45 20.62
N ALA A 253 -12.75 -10.45 21.38
CA ALA A 253 -13.22 -10.64 22.77
C ALA A 253 -14.37 -11.65 22.85
N ARG A 254 -15.31 -11.62 21.90
CA ARG A 254 -16.40 -12.60 21.81
C ARG A 254 -15.88 -14.01 21.55
N ARG A 255 -15.00 -14.20 20.56
CA ARG A 255 -14.41 -15.51 20.23
C ARG A 255 -13.58 -16.06 21.40
N LEU A 256 -12.85 -15.18 22.10
CA LEU A 256 -12.07 -15.56 23.27
C LEU A 256 -12.97 -16.05 24.41
N ALA A 257 -14.05 -15.31 24.72
CA ALA A 257 -15.01 -15.72 25.75
C ALA A 257 -15.71 -17.05 25.40
N GLU A 258 -16.10 -17.25 24.14
CA GLU A 258 -16.67 -18.51 23.65
C GLU A 258 -15.67 -19.67 23.80
N TYR A 259 -14.41 -19.44 23.41
CA TYR A 259 -13.33 -20.42 23.53
C TYR A 259 -13.04 -20.78 24.99
N GLU A 260 -12.95 -19.79 25.89
CA GLU A 260 -12.74 -20.01 27.33
C GLU A 260 -13.91 -20.77 27.96
N ALA A 261 -15.15 -20.40 27.63
CA ALA A 261 -16.34 -21.10 28.10
C ALA A 261 -16.38 -22.57 27.63
N GLN A 262 -16.03 -22.81 26.36
CA GLN A 262 -15.99 -24.16 25.79
C GLN A 262 -14.86 -24.98 26.42
N THR A 263 -13.68 -24.39 26.63
CA THR A 263 -12.53 -25.04 27.27
C THR A 263 -12.84 -25.39 28.72
N ALA A 264 -13.40 -24.45 29.49
CA ALA A 264 -13.81 -24.69 30.88
C ALA A 264 -14.91 -25.76 30.99
N PHE A 265 -15.83 -25.82 30.02
CA PHE A 265 -16.83 -26.89 29.94
C PHE A 265 -16.16 -28.26 29.70
N ILE A 266 -15.24 -28.34 28.74
CA ILE A 266 -14.49 -29.57 28.43
C ILE A 266 -13.69 -30.03 29.64
N GLU A 267 -12.98 -29.13 30.33
CA GLU A 267 -12.20 -29.46 31.53
C GLU A 267 -13.08 -30.02 32.65
N LYS A 268 -14.21 -29.36 32.95
CA LYS A 268 -15.18 -29.86 33.96
C LYS A 268 -15.70 -31.25 33.61
N GLU A 269 -16.04 -31.48 32.34
CA GLU A 269 -16.58 -32.76 31.90
C GLU A 269 -15.51 -33.86 31.93
N GLN A 270 -14.27 -33.55 31.56
CA GLN A 270 -13.12 -34.45 31.68
C GLN A 270 -12.82 -34.81 33.14
N GLU A 271 -12.85 -33.84 34.07
CA GLU A 271 -12.67 -34.11 35.51
C GLU A 271 -13.78 -35.02 36.05
N PHE A 272 -15.04 -34.78 35.69
CA PHE A 272 -16.15 -35.63 36.09
C PHE A 272 -15.96 -37.07 35.60
N ILE A 273 -15.55 -37.24 34.33
CA ILE A 273 -15.24 -38.55 33.75
C ILE A 273 -14.10 -39.20 34.52
N ARG A 274 -12.96 -38.52 34.73
CA ARG A 274 -11.79 -39.05 35.45
C ARG A 274 -12.15 -39.54 36.86
N ARG A 275 -12.96 -38.77 37.60
CA ARG A 275 -13.36 -39.12 38.98
C ARG A 275 -14.36 -40.28 39.05
N ASN A 276 -15.24 -40.45 38.05
CA ASN A 276 -16.38 -41.38 38.13
C ASN A 276 -16.25 -42.64 37.24
N ILE A 277 -15.19 -42.76 36.44
CA ILE A 277 -15.04 -43.88 35.48
C ILE A 277 -14.75 -45.25 36.12
N ALA A 278 -14.30 -45.27 37.39
CA ALA A 278 -14.02 -46.48 38.16
C ALA A 278 -14.92 -46.64 39.40
N GLY A 279 -16.06 -45.92 39.47
CA GLY A 279 -16.97 -45.88 40.63
C GLY A 279 -18.42 -46.25 40.30
N GLN A 280 -19.36 -46.01 41.24
CA GLN A 280 -20.79 -46.36 41.06
C GLN A 280 -21.46 -45.69 39.84
N ASN A 281 -20.98 -44.52 39.42
CA ASN A 281 -21.53 -43.75 38.30
C ASN A 281 -20.88 -44.06 36.93
N THR A 282 -20.30 -45.26 36.76
CA THR A 282 -19.53 -45.66 35.56
C THR A 282 -20.33 -45.54 34.25
N SER A 283 -21.63 -45.89 34.25
CA SER A 283 -22.48 -45.79 33.06
C SER A 283 -22.66 -44.34 32.59
N GLN A 284 -22.88 -43.42 33.53
CA GLN A 284 -23.04 -41.99 33.27
C GLN A 284 -21.74 -41.35 32.77
N ALA A 285 -20.59 -41.74 33.34
CA ALA A 285 -19.27 -41.30 32.89
C ALA A 285 -18.96 -41.77 31.45
N LYS A 286 -19.29 -43.02 31.09
CA LYS A 286 -19.13 -43.53 29.71
C LYS A 286 -20.04 -42.81 28.71
N GLY A 287 -21.27 -42.48 29.09
CA GLY A 287 -22.21 -41.72 28.25
C GLY A 287 -21.73 -40.29 27.97
N ARG A 288 -21.26 -39.59 29.01
CA ARG A 288 -20.67 -38.25 28.89
C ARG A 288 -19.40 -38.24 28.06
N ARG A 289 -18.53 -39.27 28.20
CA ARG A 289 -17.33 -39.44 27.36
C ARG A 289 -17.66 -39.50 25.87
N ARG A 290 -18.63 -40.34 25.48
CA ARG A 290 -19.06 -40.43 24.07
C ARG A 290 -19.65 -39.12 23.53
N ARG A 291 -20.33 -38.35 24.37
CA ARG A 291 -20.87 -37.03 24.00
C ARG A 291 -19.76 -36.01 23.82
N LEU A 292 -18.76 -36.02 24.70
CA LEU A 292 -17.59 -35.15 24.63
C LEU A 292 -16.72 -35.48 23.40
N GLU A 293 -16.50 -36.77 23.11
CA GLU A 293 -15.78 -37.23 21.90
C GLU A 293 -16.44 -36.70 20.62
N ARG A 294 -17.76 -36.83 20.48
CA ARG A 294 -18.49 -36.25 19.32
C ARG A 294 -18.40 -34.73 19.26
N LEU A 295 -18.50 -34.06 20.41
CA LEU A 295 -18.41 -32.60 20.48
C LEU A 295 -17.01 -32.13 20.04
N LEU A 296 -15.96 -32.86 20.40
CA LEU A 296 -14.58 -32.59 19.97
C LEU A 296 -14.33 -32.92 18.49
N GLU A 297 -15.00 -33.92 17.93
CA GLU A 297 -14.94 -34.25 16.48
C GLU A 297 -15.61 -33.17 15.62
N ASP A 298 -16.77 -32.66 16.06
CA ASP A 298 -17.52 -31.62 15.32
C ASP A 298 -16.96 -30.21 15.57
N SER A 299 -16.38 -29.95 16.74
CA SER A 299 -15.84 -28.63 17.10
C SER A 299 -14.39 -28.53 16.63
N ARG A 300 -14.14 -27.77 15.56
CA ARG A 300 -12.81 -27.22 15.26
C ARG A 300 -12.44 -26.19 16.34
N LEU A 301 -12.07 -26.65 17.53
CA LEU A 301 -11.53 -25.85 18.62
C LEU A 301 -10.15 -25.32 18.24
N ALA A 302 -10.12 -24.33 17.36
CA ALA A 302 -8.96 -23.49 17.19
C ALA A 302 -9.06 -22.33 18.19
N PRO A 303 -8.01 -22.04 18.98
CA PRO A 303 -7.97 -20.77 19.69
C PRO A 303 -8.14 -19.64 18.66
N PRO A 304 -8.78 -18.51 19.03
CA PRO A 304 -8.77 -17.34 18.17
C PRO A 304 -7.31 -17.04 17.81
N PRO A 305 -7.01 -16.70 16.53
CA PRO A 305 -5.64 -16.44 16.11
C PRO A 305 -5.03 -15.44 17.09
N ASN A 306 -3.87 -15.78 17.66
CA ASN A 306 -3.17 -14.89 18.58
C ASN A 306 -3.02 -13.53 17.92
N GLU A 307 -3.25 -12.44 18.67
CA GLU A 307 -2.78 -11.14 18.20
C GLU A 307 -1.33 -11.32 17.76
N PRO A 308 -0.96 -10.88 16.54
CA PRO A 308 0.44 -10.93 16.12
C PRO A 308 1.23 -10.27 17.24
N ARG A 309 2.21 -11.01 17.82
CA ARG A 309 3.02 -10.52 18.92
C ARG A 309 3.49 -9.12 18.55
N ARG A 310 3.04 -8.11 19.32
CA ARG A 310 3.46 -6.74 19.08
C ARG A 310 4.97 -6.72 19.16
N MET A 311 5.66 -6.52 18.04
CA MET A 311 7.11 -6.42 18.03
C MET A 311 7.48 -5.21 18.87
N HIS A 312 8.07 -5.43 20.04
CA HIS A 312 8.57 -4.37 20.89
C HIS A 312 10.03 -4.14 20.51
N ILE A 313 10.27 -3.16 19.65
CA ILE A 313 11.62 -2.74 19.32
C ILE A 313 12.13 -1.85 20.47
N ASN A 314 12.88 -2.46 21.38
CA ASN A 314 13.53 -1.72 22.46
C ASN A 314 14.86 -1.15 21.97
N LEU A 315 14.86 0.13 21.59
CA LEU A 315 16.08 0.85 21.24
C LEU A 315 16.82 1.24 22.53
N ASN A 316 17.77 0.43 22.93
CA ASN A 316 18.64 0.72 24.08
C ASN A 316 19.82 1.60 23.67
N THR A 317 20.06 2.68 24.41
CA THR A 317 21.21 3.56 24.18
C THR A 317 22.50 2.96 24.72
N ARG A 318 23.58 2.93 23.92
CA ARG A 318 24.92 2.54 24.38
C ARG A 318 25.59 3.70 25.13
N GLY A 319 25.23 3.88 26.40
CA GLY A 319 25.87 4.84 27.32
C GLY A 319 25.14 6.19 27.46
N ARG A 320 25.75 7.12 28.21
CA ARG A 320 25.22 8.47 28.47
C ARG A 320 25.87 9.47 27.53
N SER A 321 25.07 10.09 26.66
CA SER A 321 25.48 11.24 25.84
C SER A 321 25.42 12.55 26.63
N GLY A 322 26.04 13.61 26.08
CA GLY A 322 25.79 14.98 26.54
C GLY A 322 24.30 15.38 26.41
N ASP A 323 23.91 16.45 27.10
CA ASP A 323 22.53 16.96 27.08
C ASP A 323 22.18 17.67 25.76
N ILE A 324 23.18 18.22 25.05
CA ILE A 324 23.01 18.77 23.69
C ILE A 324 23.36 17.66 22.69
N VAL A 325 22.40 17.31 21.84
CA VAL A 325 22.56 16.28 20.80
C VAL A 325 22.97 16.89 19.47
N LEU A 326 22.26 17.94 19.04
CA LEU A 326 22.50 18.64 17.78
C LEU A 326 22.37 20.15 18.01
N ARG A 327 23.29 20.92 17.45
CA ARG A 327 23.15 22.37 17.32
C ARG A 327 23.54 22.81 15.91
N THR A 328 22.69 23.60 15.27
CA THR A 328 23.00 24.25 13.98
C THR A 328 23.15 25.76 14.19
N HIS A 329 24.06 26.38 13.44
CA HIS A 329 24.26 27.83 13.40
C HIS A 329 24.30 28.33 11.95
N ASN A 330 23.33 29.15 11.56
CA ASN A 330 23.14 29.72 10.22
C ASN A 330 23.42 28.69 9.11
N LEU A 331 22.84 27.51 9.24
CA LEU A 331 23.17 26.36 8.40
C LEU A 331 22.50 26.50 7.03
N GLU A 332 23.28 26.47 5.97
CA GLU A 332 22.78 26.32 4.60
C GLU A 332 23.15 24.93 4.09
N VAL A 333 22.16 24.23 3.55
CA VAL A 333 22.33 22.86 3.03
C VAL A 333 22.15 22.90 1.53
N GLY A 334 23.05 22.24 0.79
CA GLY A 334 23.00 22.15 -0.65
C GLY A 334 24.26 21.50 -1.22
N TYR A 335 24.28 21.31 -2.52
CA TYR A 335 25.45 20.82 -3.25
C TYR A 335 26.20 22.02 -3.84
N HIS A 336 27.51 22.13 -3.56
CA HIS A 336 28.32 23.21 -4.12
C HIS A 336 28.34 23.20 -5.66
N ASP A 337 28.19 22.02 -6.26
CA ASP A 337 28.19 21.81 -7.71
C ASP A 337 26.99 22.47 -8.41
N GLU A 338 25.87 22.66 -7.70
CA GLU A 338 24.64 23.27 -8.24
C GLU A 338 24.63 24.81 -8.12
N GLY A 339 25.65 25.40 -7.48
CA GLY A 339 25.83 26.86 -7.38
C GLY A 339 24.82 27.59 -6.47
N LYS A 340 23.80 26.92 -5.95
CA LYS A 340 22.80 27.47 -5.00
C LYS A 340 22.54 26.51 -3.84
N PRO A 341 22.30 27.00 -2.60
CA PRO A 341 21.85 26.15 -1.50
C PRO A 341 20.43 25.64 -1.77
N LEU A 342 20.13 24.41 -1.34
CA LEU A 342 18.78 23.83 -1.41
C LEU A 342 17.83 24.58 -0.46
N PHE A 343 18.26 24.80 0.79
CA PHE A 343 17.52 25.59 1.76
C PHE A 343 18.41 26.10 2.90
N SER A 344 17.94 27.13 3.59
CA SER A 344 18.53 27.64 4.84
C SER A 344 17.76 27.12 6.04
N CYS A 345 18.51 26.59 7.01
CA CYS A 345 17.99 26.06 8.26
C CYS A 345 18.18 27.08 9.38
N PRO A 346 17.15 27.38 10.18
CA PRO A 346 17.32 28.20 11.37
C PRO A 346 18.24 27.52 12.38
N ASP A 347 18.65 28.27 13.41
CA ASP A 347 19.41 27.72 14.53
C ASP A 347 18.54 26.73 15.32
N LEU A 348 18.87 25.44 15.19
CA LEU A 348 18.20 24.34 15.86
C LEU A 348 19.04 23.91 17.06
N LEU A 349 18.34 23.54 18.13
CA LEU A 349 18.91 22.88 19.30
C LEU A 349 18.08 21.64 19.59
N LEU A 350 18.67 20.46 19.44
CA LEU A 350 18.08 19.19 19.85
C LEU A 350 18.75 18.74 21.14
N GLN A 351 17.95 18.51 22.18
CA GLN A 351 18.41 18.02 23.47
C GLN A 351 18.20 16.51 23.63
N ARG A 352 18.87 15.95 24.63
CA ARG A 352 18.74 14.53 24.97
C ARG A 352 17.29 14.20 25.34
N GLN A 353 16.77 13.08 24.81
CA GLN A 353 15.38 12.61 24.94
C GLN A 353 14.33 13.40 24.14
N GLU A 354 14.72 14.45 23.40
CA GLU A 354 13.81 15.09 22.46
C GLU A 354 13.67 14.26 21.18
N CYS A 355 12.45 14.25 20.65
CA CYS A 355 12.13 13.65 19.37
C CYS A 355 11.72 14.77 18.41
N ALA A 356 12.43 14.90 17.30
CA ALA A 356 12.13 15.85 16.24
C ALA A 356 11.75 15.10 14.97
N ALA A 357 10.68 15.54 14.32
CA ALA A 357 10.23 15.04 13.02
C ALA A 357 10.58 16.07 11.93
N ILE A 358 11.11 15.61 10.80
CA ILE A 358 11.44 16.45 9.65
C ILE A 358 10.38 16.20 8.57
N ILE A 359 9.54 17.21 8.35
CA ILE A 359 8.43 17.18 7.38
C ILE A 359 8.69 18.16 6.22
N GLY A 360 8.03 17.94 5.09
CA GLY A 360 8.24 18.72 3.85
C GLY A 360 7.98 17.88 2.59
N PRO A 361 7.92 18.51 1.41
CA PRO A 361 7.69 17.79 0.16
C PRO A 361 8.89 16.92 -0.22
N ASN A 362 8.66 15.98 -1.14
CA ASN A 362 9.76 15.24 -1.75
C ASN A 362 10.69 16.20 -2.51
N GLY A 363 12.00 15.90 -2.52
CA GLY A 363 12.98 16.79 -3.17
C GLY A 363 13.38 18.03 -2.37
N ALA A 364 12.71 18.36 -1.25
CA ALA A 364 13.05 19.52 -0.39
C ALA A 364 14.42 19.44 0.31
N GLY A 365 15.20 18.37 0.10
CA GLY A 365 16.53 18.21 0.66
C GLY A 365 16.59 17.56 2.05
N LYS A 366 15.53 16.89 2.53
CA LYS A 366 15.51 16.19 3.83
C LYS A 366 16.66 15.18 4.00
N THR A 367 16.87 14.34 2.98
CA THR A 367 17.95 13.36 2.97
C THR A 367 19.32 14.04 2.93
N THR A 368 19.44 15.15 2.19
CA THR A 368 20.66 15.96 2.14
C THR A 368 20.97 16.57 3.51
N PHE A 369 19.97 17.10 4.19
CA PHE A 369 20.09 17.64 5.55
C PHE A 369 20.54 16.58 6.56
N LEU A 370 19.94 15.39 6.54
CA LEU A 370 20.40 14.27 7.37
C LEU A 370 21.84 13.89 7.05
N LYS A 371 22.22 13.82 5.78
CA LYS A 371 23.61 13.55 5.37
C LYS A 371 24.57 14.66 5.82
N THR A 372 24.16 15.92 5.82
CA THR A 372 24.94 17.06 6.33
C THR A 372 25.10 16.98 7.85
N ILE A 373 24.04 16.64 8.60
CA ILE A 373 24.12 16.43 10.05
C ILE A 373 25.06 15.26 10.38
N LEU A 374 25.05 14.21 9.57
CA LEU A 374 25.92 13.04 9.75
C LEU A 374 27.36 13.25 9.26
N GLU A 375 27.73 14.48 8.90
CA GLU A 375 29.04 14.85 8.35
C GLU A 375 29.44 14.07 7.08
N LYS A 376 28.46 13.46 6.38
CA LYS A 376 28.68 12.76 5.10
C LYS A 376 28.80 13.73 3.93
N ILE A 377 28.18 14.90 4.04
CA ILE A 377 28.24 15.99 3.06
C ILE A 377 28.58 17.27 3.82
N PRO A 378 29.56 18.07 3.37
CA PRO A 378 29.86 19.34 4.00
C PRO A 378 28.66 20.30 3.89
N PRO A 379 28.40 21.15 4.90
CA PRO A 379 27.39 22.19 4.78
C PRO A 379 27.79 23.20 3.70
N TYR A 380 26.82 23.77 3.00
CA TYR A 380 27.08 24.81 1.99
C TYR A 380 27.59 26.09 2.67
N SER A 381 27.01 26.44 3.83
CA SER A 381 27.46 27.49 4.72
C SER A 381 26.99 27.20 6.16
N GLY A 382 27.55 27.91 7.14
CA GLY A 382 27.23 27.74 8.55
C GLY A 382 27.94 26.55 9.21
N LYS A 383 27.41 26.11 10.35
CA LYS A 383 28.04 25.05 11.15
C LYS A 383 27.02 24.11 11.77
N VAL A 384 27.32 22.81 11.72
CA VAL A 384 26.67 21.78 12.53
C VAL A 384 27.61 21.39 13.66
N THR A 385 27.10 21.31 14.88
CA THR A 385 27.82 20.80 16.04
C THR A 385 27.05 19.64 16.64
N ILE A 386 27.66 18.47 16.61
CA ILE A 386 27.14 17.23 17.20
C ILE A 386 27.61 17.15 18.66
N GLY A 387 26.74 16.68 19.55
CA GLY A 387 27.05 16.46 20.97
C GLY A 387 28.20 15.47 21.21
N ALA A 388 28.90 15.65 22.33
CA ALA A 388 29.99 14.75 22.71
C ALA A 388 29.50 13.33 23.05
N SER A 389 30.29 12.33 22.68
CA SER A 389 30.06 10.91 22.98
C SER A 389 28.73 10.36 22.44
N LEU A 390 28.25 10.91 21.31
CA LEU A 390 27.08 10.39 20.61
C LEU A 390 27.44 9.17 19.75
N VAL A 391 26.62 8.14 19.86
CA VAL A 391 26.60 7.01 18.93
C VAL A 391 25.36 7.18 18.07
N ILE A 392 25.56 7.47 16.79
CA ILE A 392 24.45 7.77 15.88
C ILE A 392 24.11 6.50 15.08
N GLY A 393 22.86 6.05 15.20
CA GLY A 393 22.28 5.06 14.30
C GLY A 393 21.58 5.77 13.14
N TYR A 394 21.92 5.40 11.90
CA TYR A 394 21.30 5.93 10.70
C TYR A 394 20.59 4.82 9.93
N PHE A 395 19.30 5.01 9.69
CA PHE A 395 18.47 4.11 8.87
C PHE A 395 18.13 4.82 7.56
N ALA A 396 18.68 4.33 6.44
CA ALA A 396 18.48 4.94 5.13
C ALA A 396 17.14 4.52 4.50
N GLN A 397 16.60 5.36 3.60
CA GLN A 397 15.30 5.17 2.95
C GLN A 397 15.31 4.11 1.82
N ALA A 398 16.45 3.48 1.55
CA ALA A 398 16.59 2.38 0.61
C ALA A 398 17.38 1.26 1.31
N HIS A 399 17.20 0.01 0.87
CA HIS A 399 17.98 -1.18 1.29
C HIS A 399 19.50 -1.08 0.98
N GLU A 400 20.05 0.13 0.86
CA GLU A 400 21.45 0.43 0.73
C GLU A 400 22.24 -0.17 1.90
N GLY A 401 23.11 -1.12 1.57
CA GLY A 401 23.98 -1.79 2.52
C GLY A 401 23.55 -3.19 2.90
N LEU A 402 22.40 -3.69 2.40
CA LEU A 402 22.00 -5.09 2.54
C LEU A 402 22.52 -5.92 1.36
N ASP A 403 23.18 -7.04 1.66
CA ASP A 403 23.62 -8.00 0.64
C ASP A 403 22.46 -8.97 0.30
N PRO A 404 21.93 -8.95 -0.94
CA PRO A 404 20.78 -9.77 -1.33
C PRO A 404 21.05 -11.27 -1.29
N ASP A 405 22.33 -11.69 -1.32
CA ASP A 405 22.71 -13.10 -1.25
C ASP A 405 22.79 -13.63 0.19
N ARG A 406 22.66 -12.76 1.20
CA ARG A 406 22.75 -13.13 2.61
C ARG A 406 21.36 -13.35 3.21
N THR A 407 21.29 -14.35 4.08
CA THR A 407 20.12 -14.53 4.93
C THR A 407 20.05 -13.42 5.98
N LEU A 408 18.84 -13.09 6.46
CA LEU A 408 18.64 -12.09 7.52
C LEU A 408 19.58 -12.30 8.72
N MET A 409 19.81 -13.57 9.10
CA MET A 409 20.66 -13.91 10.22
C MET A 409 22.14 -13.60 9.96
N MET A 410 22.62 -13.88 8.74
CA MET A 410 23.99 -13.54 8.32
C MET A 410 24.20 -12.03 8.29
N GLU A 411 23.17 -11.28 7.89
CA GLU A 411 23.28 -9.84 7.78
C GLU A 411 23.31 -9.17 9.16
N ILE A 412 22.45 -9.60 10.08
CA ILE A 412 22.47 -9.13 11.48
C ILE A 412 23.79 -9.50 12.17
N ASP A 413 24.29 -10.72 11.94
CA ASP A 413 25.57 -11.19 12.50
C ASP A 413 26.77 -10.39 11.96
N SER A 414 26.73 -10.00 10.68
CA SER A 414 27.79 -9.19 10.07
C SER A 414 27.95 -7.80 10.71
N VAL A 415 26.85 -7.23 11.20
CA VAL A 415 26.81 -5.91 11.86
C VAL A 415 27.00 -6.01 13.37
N SER A 416 26.64 -7.15 13.98
CA SER A 416 26.75 -7.40 15.41
C SER A 416 27.28 -8.81 15.73
N PRO A 417 28.58 -9.09 15.49
CA PRO A 417 29.17 -10.43 15.55
C PRO A 417 29.23 -11.06 16.96
N ASN A 418 28.84 -10.32 17.99
CA ASN A 418 28.79 -10.79 19.38
C ASN A 418 27.36 -11.10 19.84
N MET A 419 26.36 -10.98 18.98
CA MET A 419 24.96 -11.25 19.31
C MET A 419 24.73 -12.76 19.27
N LEU A 420 24.14 -13.32 20.32
CA LEU A 420 23.86 -14.76 20.33
C LEU A 420 22.79 -15.10 19.29
N PRO A 421 22.83 -16.27 18.64
CA PRO A 421 21.80 -16.70 17.68
C PRO A 421 20.36 -16.65 18.24
N ALA A 422 20.19 -16.80 19.55
CA ALA A 422 18.90 -16.69 20.23
C ALA A 422 18.42 -15.24 20.38
N GLU A 423 19.33 -14.27 20.44
CA GLU A 423 19.05 -12.84 20.51
C GLU A 423 18.72 -12.26 19.12
N ILE A 424 19.23 -12.87 18.04
CA ILE A 424 18.90 -12.51 16.66
C ILE A 424 17.49 -13.00 16.27
N ARG A 425 17.00 -14.08 16.90
CA ARG A 425 15.70 -14.71 16.60
C ARG A 425 14.52 -14.14 17.38
N ASN A 426 14.78 -13.38 18.44
CA ASN A 426 13.76 -12.73 19.28
C ASN A 426 13.70 -11.24 18.97
#